data_AF-A0AA96LR00-F1
#
_entry.id   AF-A0AA96LR00-F1
#
_cell.length_a   1.000
_cell.length_b   1.000
_cell.length_c   1.000
_cell.angle_alpha   90.00
_cell.angle_beta   90.00
_cell.angle_gamma   90.00
#
_symmetry.space_group_name_H-M   'P 1'
#
loop_
_entity.id
_entity.type
_entity.pdbx_description
1 polymer ?
#
loop_
_entity_poly.entity_id
_entity_poly.type
_entity_poly.pdbx_seq_one_letter_code
_entity_poly.pdbx_strand_id
1 'polypeptide(L)' 'MIVYDIVLNGEVKETIKPRKYRLKEIYAYMQEQTKLMKAKYGENVRITSRMVY' A
#
# COMPACT_ATOMS: atom_id res chain seq x y z
N MET A 1 8.46 -10.61 -6.34
CA MET A 1 8.48 -9.28 -5.68
C MET A 1 7.08 -8.88 -5.22
N ILE A 2 6.89 -8.52 -3.95
CA ILE A 2 5.59 -8.05 -3.44
C ILE A 2 5.45 -6.55 -3.74
N VAL A 3 4.34 -6.17 -4.36
CA VAL A 3 3.90 -4.78 -4.55
C VAL A 3 2.53 -4.61 -3.91
N TYR A 4 2.22 -3.39 -3.49
CA TYR A 4 0.95 -3.05 -2.87
C TYR A 4 0.27 -1.97 -3.71
N ASP A 5 -0.81 -2.33 -4.37
CA ASP A 5 -1.63 -1.39 -5.13
C ASP A 5 -2.65 -0.74 -4.18
N ILE A 6 -2.66 0.59 -4.17
CA ILE A 6 -3.70 1.39 -3.54
C ILE A 6 -4.76 1.67 -4.57
N VAL A 7 -5.93 1.09 -4.32
CA VAL A 7 -7.14 1.27 -5.10
C VAL A 7 -8.03 2.27 -4.36
N LEU A 8 -8.38 3.37 -5.02
CA LEU A 8 -9.35 4.35 -4.55
C LEU A 8 -10.48 4.45 -5.56
N ASN A 9 -11.72 4.26 -5.11
CA ASN A 9 -12.92 4.32 -5.98
C ASN A 9 -12.83 3.44 -7.25
N GLY A 10 -12.12 2.31 -7.17
CA GLY A 10 -11.95 1.40 -8.31
C GLY A 10 -10.77 1.74 -9.24
N GLU A 11 -10.06 2.84 -9.01
CA GLU A 11 -8.84 3.20 -9.73
C GLU A 11 -7.60 2.91 -8.89
N VAL A 12 -6.58 2.27 -9.49
CA VAL A 12 -5.24 2.17 -8.89
C VAL A 12 -4.63 3.57 -8.92
N LYS A 13 -4.49 4.21 -7.76
CA LYS A 13 -3.87 5.54 -7.65
C LYS A 13 -2.36 5.46 -7.51
N GLU A 14 -1.87 4.53 -6.69
CA GLU A 14 -0.43 4.39 -6.42
C GLU A 14 -0.08 2.92 -6.20
N THR A 15 1.08 2.50 -6.73
CA THR A 15 1.67 1.20 -6.45
C THR A 15 2.87 1.40 -5.53
N ILE A 16 2.75 0.92 -4.31
CA ILE A 16 3.80 0.95 -3.31
C ILE A 16 4.66 -0.30 -3.42
N LYS A 17 5.97 -0.10 -3.54
CA LYS A 17 6.95 -1.17 -3.51
C LYS A 17 7.77 -1.06 -2.22
N PRO A 18 7.66 -2.04 -1.30
CA PRO A 18 8.50 -2.03 -0.11
C PRO A 18 9.96 -2.14 -0.53
N ARG A 19 10.78 -1.19 -0.06
CA ARG A 19 12.21 -1.11 -0.38
C ARG A 19 13.02 -2.20 0.34
N LYS A 20 12.43 -2.80 1.37
CA LYS A 20 13.02 -3.82 2.24
C LYS A 20 12.11 -5.05 2.29
N TYR A 21 12.70 -6.23 2.39
CA TYR A 21 11.98 -7.51 2.33
C TYR A 21 11.63 -8.09 3.70
N ARG A 22 12.05 -7.45 4.80
CA ARG A 22 11.72 -7.90 6.16
C ARG A 22 10.28 -7.57 6.50
N LEU A 23 9.50 -8.58 6.90
CA LEU A 23 8.08 -8.45 7.26
C LEU A 23 7.80 -7.33 8.26
N LYS A 24 8.62 -7.18 9.31
CA LYS A 24 8.46 -6.12 10.32
C LYS A 24 8.54 -4.71 9.71
N GLU A 25 9.46 -4.51 8.77
CA GLU A 25 9.67 -3.21 8.12
C GLU A 25 8.58 -2.93 7.09
N ILE A 26 8.14 -3.96 6.37
CA ILE A 26 6.98 -3.88 5.47
C ILE A 26 5.75 -3.49 6.27
N TYR A 27 5.50 -4.13 7.42
CA TYR A 27 4.35 -3.84 8.26
C TYR A 27 4.37 -2.41 8.79
N ALA A 28 5.50 -1.95 9.33
CA ALA A 28 5.65 -0.57 9.81
C ALA A 28 5.42 0.45 8.68
N TYR A 29 6.05 0.22 7.53
CA TYR A 29 5.91 1.07 6.35
C TYR A 29 4.46 1.10 5.83
N MET A 30 3.80 -0.06 5.76
CA MET A 30 2.40 -0.15 5.35
C MET A 30 1.47 0.56 6.33
N GLN A 31 1.75 0.53 7.64
CA GLN A 31 0.96 1.22 8.65
C GLN A 31 1.06 2.74 8.49
N GLU A 32 2.27 3.27 8.28
CA GLU A 32 2.49 4.70 7.99
C GLU A 32 1.81 5.11 6.68
N GLN A 33 2.00 4.33 5.62
CA GLN A 33 1.40 4.58 4.31
C GLN A 33 -0.12 4.53 4.36
N THR A 34 -0.71 3.58 5.11
CA THR A 34 -2.16 3.51 5.29
C THR A 34 -2.70 4.78 5.97
N LYS A 35 -1.99 5.30 6.98
CA LYS A 35 -2.40 6.53 7.66
C LYS A 35 -2.33 7.74 6.74
N LEU A 36 -1.26 7.86 5.94
CA LEU A 36 -1.10 8.91 4.93
C LEU A 36 -2.17 8.81 3.83
N MET A 37 -2.42 7.61 3.35
CA MET A 37 -3.41 7.31 2.31
C MET A 37 -4.83 7.64 2.77
N LYS A 38 -5.18 7.25 4.00
CA LYS A 38 -6.47 7.61 4.60
C LYS A 38 -6.61 9.12 4.79
N ALA A 39 -5.54 9.81 5.16
CA ALA A 39 -5.56 11.28 5.27
C ALA A 39 -5.69 11.97 3.90
N LYS A 40 -5.05 11.42 2.86
CA LYS A 40 -5.02 12.00 1.50
C LYS A 40 -6.29 11.71 0.70
N TYR A 41 -6.86 10.51 0.86
CA TYR A 41 -7.92 9.98 0.00
C TYR A 41 -9.22 9.61 0.75
N GLY A 42 -9.24 9.72 2.08
CA GLY A 42 -10.38 9.34 2.93
C GLY A 42 -10.42 7.85 3.29
N GLU A 43 -11.51 7.41 3.94
CA GLU A 43 -11.62 6.04 4.44
C GLU A 43 -11.82 4.96 3.36
N ASN A 44 -12.14 5.36 2.11
CA ASN A 44 -12.42 4.43 1.00
C ASN A 44 -11.16 3.91 0.27
N VAL A 45 -10.02 3.85 0.95
CA VAL A 45 -8.79 3.29 0.40
C VAL A 45 -8.78 1.77 0.57
N ARG A 46 -8.65 1.04 -0.54
CA ARG A 46 -8.38 -0.40 -0.54
C ARG A 46 -6.91 -0.64 -0.88
N ILE A 47 -6.22 -1.38 -0.02
CA ILE A 47 -4.84 -1.79 -0.24
C ILE A 47 -4.85 -3.24 -0.67
N THR A 48 -4.34 -3.52 -1.86
CA THR A 48 -4.27 -4.87 -2.42
C THR A 48 -2.82 -5.27 -2.62
N SER A 49 -2.39 -6.40 -2.05
CA SER A 49 -1.05 -6.94 -2.28
C SER A 49 -1.02 -7.83 -3.53
N ARG A 50 -0.07 -7.60 -4.43
CA ARG A 50 0.19 -8.44 -5.61
C ARG A 50 1.63 -8.95 -5.57
N MET A 51 1.82 -10.23 -5.90
CA MET A 51 3.15 -10.77 -6.22
C MET A 51 3.40 -10.62 -7.71
N VAL A 52 4.48 -9.95 -8.06
CA VAL A 52 5.03 -9.84 -9.43
C VAL A 52 6.24 -10.78 -9.50
N TYR A 53 6.27 -11.70 -10.46
CA TYR A 53 7.39 -12.63 -10.62
C TYR A 53 8.52 -11.99 -11.42
#